data_AF-A0A3A4ZVN8-F1
#
_entry.id   AF-A0A3A4ZVN8-F1
#
_cell.length_a   1.000
_cell.length_b   1.000
_cell.length_c   1.000
_cell.angle_alpha   90.00
_cell.angle_beta   90.00
_cell.angle_gamma   90.00
#
_symmetry.space_group_name_H-M   'P 1'
#
loop_
_entity.id
_entity.type
_entity.pdbx_description
1 polymer ?
#
loop_
_entity_poly.entity_id
_entity_poly.type
_entity_poly.pdbx_seq_one_letter_code
_entity_poly.pdbx_strand_id
1 'polypeptide(L)'
;YKDSYLGPPGLQVQFLGHGIGLELGEPPYIAEGQSYPLEIGMTFAVEPKIVFPGEGAVGIENTVAVTENGYEILTPLEQDIMEI
;
A
#
# COMPACT_ATOMS: atom_id res chain seq x y z
N TYR A 1 -7.26 -17.07 1.61
CA TYR A 1 -7.27 -15.59 1.67
C TYR A 1 -7.13 -14.89 0.32
N LYS A 2 -6.75 -15.57 -0.77
CA LYS A 2 -6.60 -14.94 -2.09
C LYS A 2 -7.88 -14.20 -2.54
N ASP A 3 -9.05 -14.78 -2.28
CA ASP A 3 -10.34 -14.22 -2.69
C ASP A 3 -10.75 -12.97 -1.90
N SER A 4 -10.04 -12.66 -0.80
CA SER A 4 -10.28 -11.52 0.09
C SER A 4 -9.21 -10.43 -0.02
N TYR A 5 -8.20 -10.63 -0.87
CA TYR A 5 -7.10 -9.67 -1.04
C TYR A 5 -7.56 -8.44 -1.80
N LEU A 6 -7.31 -7.26 -1.25
CA LEU A 6 -7.72 -5.95 -1.79
C LEU A 6 -9.24 -5.79 -2.01
N GLY A 7 -10.07 -6.60 -1.34
CA GLY A 7 -11.52 -6.48 -1.39
C GLY A 7 -12.21 -7.83 -1.18
N PRO A 8 -13.53 -7.84 -0.94
CA PRO A 8 -14.28 -9.08 -0.84
C PRO A 8 -14.45 -9.73 -2.23
N PRO A 9 -14.83 -11.01 -2.29
CA PRO A 9 -14.97 -11.72 -3.56
C PRO A 9 -15.89 -10.98 -4.55
N GLY A 10 -15.35 -10.63 -5.72
CA GLY A 10 -16.09 -9.94 -6.79
C GLY A 10 -16.03 -8.41 -6.71
N LEU A 11 -15.42 -7.84 -5.68
CA LEU A 11 -15.22 -6.39 -5.51
C LEU A 11 -13.76 -6.04 -5.19
N GLN A 12 -12.80 -6.89 -5.60
CA GLN A 12 -11.38 -6.59 -5.43
C GLN A 12 -10.98 -5.37 -6.26
N VAL A 13 -10.25 -4.46 -5.62
CA VAL A 13 -9.62 -3.34 -6.33
C VAL A 13 -8.28 -3.75 -6.90
N GLN A 14 -7.86 -3.06 -7.95
CA GLN A 14 -6.54 -3.24 -8.55
C GLN A 14 -5.47 -2.33 -7.95
N PHE A 15 -5.86 -1.53 -6.97
CA PHE A 15 -5.04 -0.50 -6.36
C PHE A 15 -4.40 -1.01 -5.07
N LEU A 16 -3.08 -0.89 -4.99
CA LEU A 16 -2.27 -1.28 -3.84
C LEU A 16 -1.66 -0.07 -3.11
N GLY A 17 -1.56 1.08 -3.76
CA GLY A 17 -0.99 2.27 -3.14
C GLY A 17 -0.82 3.43 -4.10
N HIS A 18 -0.31 4.54 -3.59
CA HIS A 18 -0.19 5.80 -4.30
C HIS A 18 1.02 6.59 -3.85
N GLY A 19 1.47 7.52 -4.69
CA GLY A 19 2.43 8.54 -4.32
C GLY A 19 1.85 9.44 -3.26
N ILE A 20 2.73 9.95 -2.41
CA ILE A 20 2.36 10.88 -1.34
C ILE A 20 3.40 11.98 -1.25
N GLY A 21 2.94 13.22 -1.11
CA GLY A 21 3.80 14.39 -1.08
C GLY A 21 3.03 15.62 -0.65
N LEU A 22 2.82 16.56 -1.59
CA LEU A 22 1.97 17.72 -1.32
C LEU A 22 0.49 17.33 -1.34
N GLU A 23 0.13 16.38 -2.19
CA GLU A 23 -1.19 15.78 -2.22
C GLU A 23 -1.18 14.46 -1.45
N LEU A 24 -2.34 14.11 -0.90
CA LEU A 24 -2.51 12.82 -0.23
C LEU A 24 -2.34 11.68 -1.23
N GLY A 25 -2.83 11.84 -2.47
CA GLY A 25 -2.76 10.82 -3.51
C GLY A 25 -2.28 11.40 -4.83
N GLU A 26 -0.99 11.27 -5.09
CA GLU A 26 -0.29 11.70 -6.31
C GLU A 26 0.36 10.49 -7.01
N PRO A 27 0.87 10.63 -8.25
CA PRO A 27 1.73 9.61 -8.83
C PRO A 27 3.01 9.41 -7.98
N PRO A 28 3.59 8.19 -7.88
CA PRO A 28 3.21 6.98 -8.60
C PRO A 28 2.04 6.21 -7.98
N TYR A 29 1.05 5.81 -8.78
CA TYR A 29 0.04 4.83 -8.42
C TYR A 29 0.55 3.38 -8.55
N ILE A 30 0.46 2.58 -7.49
CA ILE A 30 0.82 1.17 -7.52
C ILE A 30 -0.47 0.39 -7.75
N ALA A 31 -0.73 0.03 -9.01
CA ALA A 31 -1.96 -0.65 -9.40
C ALA A 31 -1.76 -1.56 -10.62
N GLU A 32 -2.63 -2.57 -10.78
CA GLU A 32 -2.63 -3.41 -11.99
C GLU A 32 -2.81 -2.54 -13.25
N GLY A 33 -1.99 -2.78 -14.26
CA GLY A 33 -1.99 -2.02 -15.51
C GLY A 33 -1.13 -0.75 -15.49
N GLN A 34 -0.61 -0.32 -14.33
CA GLN A 34 0.38 0.76 -14.26
C GLN A 34 1.79 0.19 -14.42
N SER A 35 2.58 0.80 -15.29
CA SER A 35 3.95 0.37 -15.57
C SER A 35 4.84 1.58 -15.84
N TYR A 36 5.63 1.93 -14.85
CA TYR A 36 6.71 2.91 -14.93
C TYR A 36 7.78 2.56 -13.90
N PRO A 37 9.03 3.01 -14.10
CA PRO A 37 10.07 2.81 -13.10
C PRO A 37 9.73 3.55 -11.81
N LEU A 38 10.18 2.99 -10.69
CA LEU A 38 10.32 3.75 -9.45
C LEU A 38 11.65 4.49 -9.51
N GLU A 39 11.60 5.81 -9.38
CA GLU A 39 12.77 6.69 -9.49
C GLU A 39 13.19 7.22 -8.11
N ILE A 40 14.49 7.50 -7.96
CA ILE A 40 15.07 8.03 -6.73
C ILE A 40 14.34 9.33 -6.34
N GLY A 41 13.97 9.43 -5.07
CA GLY A 41 13.23 10.58 -4.53
C GLY A 41 11.71 10.46 -4.62
N MET A 42 11.16 9.44 -5.30
CA MET A 42 9.73 9.13 -5.21
C MET A 42 9.36 8.66 -3.80
N THR A 43 8.21 9.11 -3.32
CA THR A 43 7.59 8.69 -2.07
C THR A 43 6.19 8.14 -2.34
N PHE A 44 5.86 6.99 -1.76
CA PHE A 44 4.56 6.35 -1.95
C PHE A 44 4.14 5.51 -0.75
N ALA A 45 2.84 5.41 -0.52
CA ALA A 45 2.23 4.48 0.41
C ALA A 45 2.03 3.10 -0.26
N VAL A 46 2.28 2.03 0.49
CA VAL A 46 1.95 0.65 0.12
C VAL A 46 1.00 0.10 1.18
N GLU A 47 -0.23 -0.21 0.79
CA GLU A 47 -1.37 -0.44 1.70
C GLU A 47 -2.17 -1.73 1.40
N PRO A 48 -1.53 -2.91 1.43
CA PRO A 48 -2.25 -4.17 1.27
C PRO A 48 -3.27 -4.38 2.40
N LYS A 49 -4.43 -4.92 2.02
CA LYS A 49 -5.51 -5.26 2.95
C LYS A 49 -6.19 -6.58 2.59
N ILE A 50 -6.71 -7.25 3.62
CA ILE A 50 -7.63 -8.38 3.52
C ILE A 50 -8.99 -7.93 4.05
N VAL A 51 -10.05 -8.22 3.30
CA VAL A 51 -11.42 -7.89 3.68
C VAL A 51 -12.18 -9.18 4.03
N PHE A 52 -12.77 -9.21 5.23
CA PHE A 52 -13.60 -10.29 5.76
C PHE A 52 -15.07 -9.84 5.74
N PRO A 53 -15.88 -10.32 4.77
CA PRO A 53 -17.28 -9.91 4.65
C PRO A 53 -18.06 -10.15 5.94
N GLY A 54 -18.68 -9.09 6.48
CA GLY A 54 -19.47 -9.16 7.71
C GLY A 54 -18.67 -9.05 9.01
N GLU A 55 -17.33 -9.03 8.95
CA GLU A 55 -16.46 -8.94 10.12
C GLU A 55 -15.62 -7.65 10.13
N GLY A 56 -15.01 -7.30 9.00
CA GLY A 56 -14.17 -6.11 8.89
C GLY A 56 -13.05 -6.24 7.87
N ALA A 57 -12.00 -5.44 8.03
CA ALA A 57 -10.80 -5.52 7.21
C ALA A 57 -9.56 -5.35 8.08
N VAL A 58 -8.46 -5.96 7.66
CA VAL A 58 -7.14 -5.77 8.26
C VAL A 58 -6.15 -5.44 7.15
N GLY A 59 -5.30 -4.47 7.39
CA GLY A 59 -4.27 -4.04 6.46
C GLY A 59 -3.14 -3.38 7.20
N ILE A 60 -2.01 -3.27 6.50
CA ILE A 60 -0.84 -2.52 6.97
C ILE A 60 -0.55 -1.51 5.87
N GLU A 61 -0.21 -0.29 6.28
CA GLU A 61 0.22 0.76 5.38
C GLU A 61 1.59 1.25 5.82
N ASN A 62 2.51 1.36 4.87
CA ASN A 62 3.80 2.01 5.08
C ASN A 62 4.07 3.04 3.99
N THR A 63 4.67 4.17 4.39
CA THR A 63 5.24 5.12 3.45
C THR A 63 6.68 4.75 3.15
N VAL A 64 7.01 4.67 1.88
CA VAL A 64 8.31 4.27 1.36
C VAL A 64 8.91 5.41 0.54
N ALA A 65 10.20 5.68 0.74
CA ALA A 65 11.00 6.55 -0.12
C ALA A 65 11.97 5.71 -0.96
N VAL A 66 12.05 5.98 -2.27
CA VAL A 66 13.05 5.36 -3.15
C VAL A 66 14.39 6.06 -2.97
N THR A 67 15.43 5.30 -2.68
CA THR A 67 16.80 5.79 -2.47
C THR A 67 17.73 5.28 -3.57
N GLU A 68 18.93 5.85 -3.66
CA GLU A 68 19.94 5.41 -4.64
C GLU A 68 20.26 3.91 -4.55
N ASN A 69 20.15 3.33 -3.35
CA ASN A 69 20.54 1.95 -3.07
C ASN A 69 19.34 1.04 -2.75
N GLY A 70 18.11 1.48 -3.02
CA GLY A 70 16.90 0.72 -2.74
C GLY A 70 15.78 1.60 -2.21
N TYR A 71 15.39 1.39 -0.95
CA TYR A 71 14.27 2.11 -0.34
C TYR A 71 14.48 2.34 1.16
N GLU A 72 13.76 3.30 1.70
CA GLU A 72 13.64 3.58 3.14
C GLU A 72 12.16 3.54 3.54
N ILE A 73 11.85 2.93 4.68
CA ILE A 73 10.50 2.96 5.28
C ILE A 73 10.43 4.18 6.20
N LEU A 74 9.57 5.14 5.87
CA LEU A 74 9.40 6.38 6.63
C LEU A 74 8.46 6.24 7.84
N THR A 75 7.71 5.13 7.90
CA THR A 75 6.81 4.78 9.00
C THR A 75 7.23 3.48 9.69
N PRO A 76 8.44 3.41 10.31
CA PRO A 76 8.97 2.17 10.87
C PRO A 76 8.27 1.84 12.21
N LEU A 77 7.08 1.23 12.13
CA LEU A 77 6.36 0.68 13.27
C LEU A 77 6.46 -0.86 13.26
N GLU A 78 6.35 -1.45 14.45
CA GLU A 78 6.16 -2.89 14.58
C GLU A 78 4.87 -3.28 13.84
N GLN A 79 4.96 -4.35 13.04
CA GLN A 79 3.87 -4.83 12.18
C GLN A 79 3.10 -5.99 12.83
N ASP A 80 3.34 -6.21 14.11
CA ASP A 80 2.63 -7.18 14.93
C ASP A 80 1.26 -6.64 15.38
N ILE A 81 0.38 -7.55 15.78
CA ILE A 81 -0.91 -7.17 16.34
C ILE A 81 -0.67 -6.61 17.74
N MET A 82 -1.09 -5.37 17.95
CA MET A 82 -1.11 -4.72 19.27
C MET A 82 -2.46 -4.90 19.94
N GLU A 83 -2.46 -5.33 21.20
CA GLU A 83 -3.63 -5.34 22.09
C GLU A 83 -3.55 -4.11 23.00
N ILE A 84 -4.63 -3.34 23.09
CA ILE A 84 -4.70 -2.03 23.78
C ILE A 84 -5.66 -2.12 24.97
#